data_AF-A0A6N9H8M3-F1
#
_entry.id   AF-A0A6N9H8M3-F1
#
_cell.length_a   1.000
_cell.length_b   1.000
_cell.length_c   1.000
_cell.angle_alpha   90.00
_cell.angle_beta   90.00
_cell.angle_gamma   90.00
#
_symmetry.space_group_name_H-M   'P 1'
#
loop_
_entity.id
_entity.type
_entity.pdbx_description
1 polymer ?
#
loop_
_entity_poly.entity_id
_entity_poly.type
_entity_poly.pdbx_seq_one_letter_code
_entity_poly.pdbx_strand_id
1 'polypeptide(L)'
;QFRSRKFVHALNRHHLIGSMGKVGAAGDNAAMESFFALLQKNVLDRKRWRTRDELRIAIVTWIERKYHRRRRQARLGRLTPIEYETIMNPAVSLAA
;
A
#
# COMPACT_ATOMS: atom_id res chain seq x y z
N GLN A 1 -17.01 -4.25 5.26
CA GLN A 1 -16.37 -4.98 4.13
C GLN A 1 -15.49 -6.10 4.73
N PHE A 2 -14.82 -6.96 3.97
CA PHE A 2 -13.88 -8.02 4.45
C PHE A 2 -14.39 -9.08 5.47
N ARG A 3 -15.69 -9.40 5.52
CA ARG A 3 -16.26 -10.43 6.43
C ARG A 3 -16.65 -11.74 5.75
N SER A 4 -16.27 -11.95 4.48
CA SER A 4 -16.67 -13.15 3.76
C SER A 4 -15.97 -14.39 4.34
N ARG A 5 -16.67 -15.54 4.34
CA ARG A 5 -16.09 -16.82 4.82
C ARG A 5 -14.78 -17.17 4.11
N LYS A 6 -14.70 -16.91 2.80
CA LYS A 6 -13.49 -17.12 1.99
C LYS A 6 -12.32 -16.29 2.50
N PHE A 7 -12.56 -15.03 2.85
CA PHE A 7 -11.52 -14.14 3.38
C PHE A 7 -11.04 -14.58 4.76
N VAL A 8 -11.96 -14.86 5.69
CA VAL A 8 -11.62 -15.33 7.05
C VAL A 8 -10.86 -16.67 7.00
N HIS A 9 -11.26 -17.59 6.11
CA HIS A 9 -10.54 -18.85 5.94
C HIS A 9 -9.11 -18.64 5.45
N ALA A 10 -8.87 -17.69 4.53
CA ALA A 10 -7.53 -17.36 4.07
C ALA A 10 -6.66 -16.78 5.21
N LEU A 11 -7.23 -15.91 6.06
CA LEU A 11 -6.51 -15.39 7.23
C LEU A 11 -6.09 -16.51 8.18
N ASN A 12 -7.01 -17.40 8.53
CA ASN A 12 -6.73 -18.55 9.41
C ASN A 12 -5.67 -19.47 8.81
N ARG A 13 -5.74 -19.76 7.51
CA ARG A 13 -4.76 -20.61 6.79
C ARG A 13 -3.34 -20.05 6.87
N HIS A 14 -3.19 -18.73 6.90
CA HIS A 14 -1.89 -18.05 6.96
C HIS A 14 -1.54 -17.55 8.36
N HIS A 15 -2.27 -17.96 9.40
CA HIS A 15 -2.08 -17.53 10.79
C HIS A 15 -2.10 -15.99 10.96
N LEU A 16 -2.90 -15.30 10.15
CA LEU A 16 -3.06 -13.85 10.17
C LEU A 16 -4.27 -13.45 11.01
N ILE A 17 -4.13 -12.35 11.76
CA ILE A 17 -5.23 -11.76 12.54
C ILE A 17 -5.88 -10.66 11.71
N GLY A 18 -7.19 -10.79 11.46
CA GLY A 18 -7.97 -9.76 10.78
C GLY A 18 -8.30 -8.61 11.74
N SER A 19 -7.71 -7.43 11.51
CA SER A 19 -8.11 -6.19 12.20
C SER A 19 -9.09 -5.40 11.34
N MET A 20 -10.31 -5.21 11.82
CA MET A 20 -11.40 -4.60 11.06
C MET A 20 -11.59 -3.09 11.32
N GLY A 21 -10.70 -2.47 12.09
CA GLY A 21 -10.84 -1.07 12.54
C GLY A 21 -12.06 -0.86 13.43
N LYS A 22 -12.08 0.21 14.22
CA LYS A 22 -13.29 0.56 14.97
C LYS A 22 -14.31 1.21 14.02
N VAL A 23 -15.59 0.86 14.14
CA VAL A 23 -16.66 1.53 13.39
C VAL A 23 -16.61 3.03 13.68
N GLY A 24 -16.52 3.86 12.63
CA GLY A 24 -16.46 5.32 12.74
C GLY A 24 -15.08 5.90 13.04
N ALA A 25 -14.02 5.10 13.13
CA ALA A 25 -12.65 5.59 13.31
C ALA A 25 -11.98 5.85 11.96
N ALA A 26 -12.15 7.06 11.40
CA ALA A 26 -11.53 7.47 10.13
C ALA A 26 -9.98 7.42 10.18
N GLY A 27 -9.38 7.60 11.36
CA GLY A 27 -7.93 7.55 11.56
C GLY A 27 -7.31 6.19 11.19
N ASP A 28 -8.04 5.10 11.39
CA ASP A 28 -7.54 3.74 11.12
C ASP A 28 -7.30 3.51 9.62
N ASN A 29 -8.09 4.16 8.76
CA ASN A 29 -8.01 4.02 7.30
C ASN A 29 -7.26 5.16 6.59
N ALA A 30 -6.93 6.24 7.30
CA ALA A 30 -6.34 7.45 6.73
C ALA A 30 -5.06 7.20 5.92
N ALA A 31 -4.24 6.22 6.30
CA ALA A 31 -3.03 5.85 5.56
C ALA A 31 -3.36 5.29 4.16
N MET A 32 -4.36 4.42 4.09
CA MET A 32 -4.80 3.83 2.82
C MET A 32 -5.53 4.85 1.95
N GLU A 33 -6.35 5.72 2.54
CA GLU A 33 -7.00 6.82 1.82
C GLU A 33 -5.97 7.77 1.19
N SER A 34 -4.93 8.14 1.95
CA SER A 34 -3.82 8.96 1.43
C SER A 34 -3.09 8.26 0.28
N PHE A 35 -2.84 6.95 0.38
CA PHE A 35 -2.23 6.18 -0.69
C PHE A 35 -3.08 6.20 -1.97
N PHE A 36 -4.39 5.91 -1.86
CA PHE A 36 -5.27 5.88 -3.03
C PHE A 36 -5.45 7.25 -3.68
N ALA A 37 -5.54 8.32 -2.88
CA ALA A 37 -5.57 9.69 -3.42
C ALA A 37 -4.31 10.02 -4.23
N LEU A 38 -3.13 9.56 -3.77
CA LEU A 38 -1.89 9.72 -4.51
C LEU A 38 -1.85 8.87 -5.77
N LEU A 39 -2.27 7.61 -5.71
CA LEU A 39 -2.32 6.72 -6.87
C LEU A 39 -3.23 7.29 -7.95
N GLN A 40 -4.39 7.80 -7.56
CA GLN A 40 -5.34 8.42 -8.45
C GLN A 40 -4.72 9.64 -9.16
N LYS A 41 -4.22 10.60 -8.38
CA LYS A 41 -3.62 11.83 -8.93
C LYS A 41 -2.39 11.56 -9.81
N ASN A 42 -1.55 10.59 -9.44
CA ASN A 42 -0.23 10.40 -10.06
C ASN A 42 -0.19 9.30 -11.13
N VAL A 43 -1.23 8.47 -11.24
CA VAL A 43 -1.31 7.40 -12.24
C VAL A 43 -2.65 7.41 -12.96
N LEU A 44 -3.76 7.24 -12.24
CA LEU A 44 -5.06 6.99 -12.87
C LEU A 44 -5.51 8.19 -13.71
N ASP A 45 -5.39 9.40 -13.17
CA ASP A 45 -5.89 10.62 -13.81
C ASP A 45 -4.87 11.26 -14.77
N ARG A 46 -3.70 10.64 -14.98
CA ARG A 46 -2.63 11.23 -15.79
C ARG A 46 -2.91 11.22 -17.28
N LYS A 47 -3.60 10.18 -17.76
CA LYS A 47 -3.97 9.98 -19.15
C LYS A 47 -5.04 8.90 -19.27
N ARG A 48 -5.66 8.79 -20.45
CA ARG A 48 -6.44 7.60 -20.81
C ARG A 48 -5.50 6.44 -21.10
N TRP A 49 -5.85 5.27 -20.58
CA TRP A 49 -5.11 4.02 -20.76
C TRP A 49 -5.79 3.18 -21.82
N ARG A 50 -5.01 2.58 -22.72
CA ARG A 50 -5.57 1.80 -23.84
C ARG A 50 -5.97 0.40 -23.40
N THR A 51 -5.22 -0.19 -22.48
CA THR A 51 -5.46 -1.54 -21.95
C THR A 51 -5.30 -1.58 -20.43
N ARG A 52 -5.89 -2.60 -19.82
CA ARG A 52 -5.72 -2.87 -18.38
C ARG A 52 -4.28 -3.23 -18.03
N ASP A 53 -3.56 -3.89 -18.93
CA ASP A 53 -2.16 -4.28 -18.71
C ASP A 53 -1.24 -3.06 -18.72
N GLU A 54 -1.47 -2.11 -19.62
CA GLU A 54 -0.74 -0.84 -19.64
C GLU A 54 -0.91 -0.10 -18.30
N LEU A 55 -2.16 0.01 -17.83
CA LEU A 55 -2.46 0.61 -16.54
C LEU A 55 -1.81 -0.17 -15.38
N ARG A 56 -1.87 -1.50 -15.40
CA ARG A 56 -1.24 -2.35 -14.38
C ARG A 56 0.26 -2.10 -14.29
N ILE A 57 0.96 -2.05 -15.42
CA ILE A 57 2.40 -1.77 -15.48
C ILE A 57 2.69 -0.38 -14.92
N ALA A 58 1.88 0.62 -15.27
CA ALA A 58 2.05 1.98 -14.76
C ALA A 58 1.85 2.07 -13.24
N ILE A 59 0.83 1.39 -12.69
CA ILE A 59 0.58 1.32 -11.24
C ILE A 59 1.78 0.69 -10.54
N VAL A 60 2.23 -0.50 -10.96
CA VAL A 60 3.36 -1.20 -10.34
C VAL A 60 4.63 -0.36 -10.43
N THR A 61 4.90 0.22 -11.60
CA THR A 61 6.09 1.06 -11.82
C THR A 61 6.09 2.28 -10.90
N TRP A 62 4.94 2.93 -10.72
CA TRP A 62 4.82 4.09 -9.84
C TRP A 62 4.98 3.69 -8.36
N ILE A 63 4.35 2.59 -7.93
CA ILE A 63 4.49 2.08 -6.57
C ILE A 63 5.96 1.81 -6.25
N GLU A 64 6.62 1.00 -7.08
CA GLU A 64 7.99 0.55 -6.81
C GLU A 64 9.03 1.67 -6.98
N ARG A 65 8.96 2.44 -8.08
CA ARG A 65 10.01 3.41 -8.41
C ARG A 65 9.81 4.79 -7.79
N LYS A 66 8.59 5.14 -7.40
CA LYS A 66 8.26 6.48 -6.86
C LYS A 66 7.77 6.39 -5.43
N TYR A 67 6.69 5.66 -5.17
CA TYR A 67 6.07 5.64 -3.85
C TYR A 67 6.97 4.99 -2.79
N HIS A 68 7.51 3.79 -3.04
CA HIS A 68 8.35 3.07 -2.09
C HIS A 68 9.79 3.60 -2.00
N ARG A 69 10.41 4.00 -3.12
CA ARG A 69 11.85 4.32 -3.19
C ARG A 69 12.21 5.80 -3.18
N ARG A 70 11.29 6.72 -3.48
CA ARG A 70 11.61 8.16 -3.65
C ARG A 70 10.73 9.11 -2.85
N ARG A 71 9.52 8.69 -2.48
CA ARG A 71 8.60 9.53 -1.72
C ARG A 71 8.90 9.45 -0.23
N ARG A 72 9.58 10.48 0.28
CA ARG A 72 9.77 10.68 1.73
C ARG A 72 8.45 11.09 2.39
N GLN A 73 8.16 10.53 3.56
CA GLN A 73 6.89 10.76 4.27
C GLN A 73 7.15 11.34 5.65
N ALA A 74 6.47 12.44 6.01
CA ALA A 74 6.65 13.07 7.33
C ALA A 74 6.33 12.10 8.48
N ARG A 75 5.27 11.28 8.33
CA ARG A 75 4.89 10.23 9.28
C ARG A 75 5.98 9.17 9.51
N LEU A 76 6.88 8.97 8.54
CA LEU A 76 8.00 8.02 8.61
C LEU A 76 9.31 8.73 8.98
N GLY A 77 9.27 9.91 9.63
CA GLY A 77 10.48 10.66 9.97
C GLY A 77 11.22 11.23 8.76
N ARG A 78 10.49 11.55 7.67
CA ARG A 78 11.06 11.97 6.36
C ARG A 78 11.91 10.89 5.67
N LEU A 79 11.67 9.62 5.99
CA LEU A 79 12.18 8.47 5.26
C LEU A 79 11.20 8.04 4.16
N THR A 80 11.71 7.35 3.15
CA THR A 80 10.90 6.58 2.20
C THR A 80 10.39 5.30 2.88
N PRO A 81 9.30 4.68 2.37
CA PRO A 81 8.83 3.41 2.90
C PRO A 81 9.92 2.33 2.97
N ILE A 82 10.75 2.18 1.93
CA ILE A 82 11.83 1.19 1.94
C ILE A 82 12.91 1.53 2.96
N GLU A 83 13.34 2.80 3.06
CA GLU A 83 14.31 3.20 4.08
C GLU A 83 13.76 2.92 5.50
N TYR A 84 12.49 3.25 5.74
CA TYR A 84 11.84 3.02 7.03
C TYR A 84 11.79 1.52 7.40
N GLU A 85 11.32 0.67 6.48
CA GLU A 85 11.27 -0.79 6.70
C GLU A 85 12.67 -1.40 6.87
N THR A 86 13.66 -0.93 6.12
CA THR A 86 15.05 -1.41 6.21
C THR A 86 15.67 -1.11 7.59
N ILE A 87 15.34 0.04 8.18
CA ILE A 87 15.83 0.44 9.50
C ILE A 87 15.07 -0.30 10.62
N MET A 88 13.75 -0.44 10.47
CA MET A 88 12.89 -0.99 11.53
C MET A 88 12.80 -2.51 11.52
N ASN A 89 13.10 -3.16 10.38
CA ASN A 89 13.04 -4.60 10.23
C ASN A 89 14.21 -5.11 9.36
N PRO A 90 15.38 -5.39 9.97
CA PRO A 90 16.59 -5.81 9.26
C PRO A 90 16.42 -7.09 8.42
N ALA A 91 15.47 -7.96 8.77
CA ALA A 91 15.20 -9.19 8.02
C ALA A 91 14.62 -8.94 6.61
N VAL A 92 13.99 -7.79 6.38
CA VAL A 92 13.39 -7.42 5.07
C VAL A 92 14.47 -6.97 4.07
N SER A 93 15.63 -6.50 4.53
CA SER A 93 16.69 -5.99 3.65
C SER A 93 17.39 -7.07 2.82
N LEU A 94 17.31 -8.34 3.23
CA LEU A 94 17.94 -9.49 2.56
C LEU A 94 17.10 -10.05 1.39
N ALA A 95 15.86 -9.61 1.23
CA ALA A 95 14.92 -10.14 0.23
C ALA A 95 14.59 -9.18 -0.92
N ALA A 96 15.18 -7.97 -0.93
CA ALA A 96 14.90 -6.89 -1.89
C ALA A 96 16.05 -6.66 -2.88
#